data_AF-A0A2R7SMQ7-F1
#
_entry.id   AF-A0A2R7SMQ7-F1
#
_cell.length_a   1.000
_cell.length_b   1.000
_cell.length_c   1.000
_cell.angle_alpha   90.00
_cell.angle_beta   90.00
_cell.angle_gamma   90.00
#
_symmetry.space_group_name_H-M   'P 1'
#
loop_
_entity.id
_entity.type
_entity.pdbx_description
1 polymer ?
#
loop_
_entity_poly.entity_id
_entity_poly.type
_entity_poly.pdbx_seq_one_letter_code
_entity_poly.pdbx_strand_id
1 'polypeptide(L)' 'MTPPVINFSTLQAAVEVAATLAFALSGLLAGARKQLDAVGLCVVAGLSAFGGGTLRDVLLDRRPFFWVEHADWLWALLG' A
#
# COMPACT_ATOMS: atom_id res chain seq x y z
N MET A 1 16.87 23.46 -6.03
CA MET A 1 17.32 22.17 -6.58
C MET A 1 18.43 21.65 -5.69
N THR A 2 18.08 20.96 -4.61
CA THR A 2 19.04 20.34 -3.68
C THR A 2 19.40 18.93 -4.19
N PRO A 3 20.68 18.50 -4.11
CA PRO A 3 21.10 17.20 -4.63
C PRO A 3 20.37 16.05 -3.91
N PRO A 4 20.09 14.92 -4.60
CA PRO A 4 19.48 13.75 -3.98
C PRO A 4 20.50 13.08 -3.05
N VAL A 5 20.54 13.52 -1.80
CA VAL A 5 21.18 12.77 -0.71
C VAL A 5 20.39 11.47 -0.53
N ILE A 6 21.06 10.32 -0.73
CA ILE A 6 20.50 8.99 -0.46
C ILE A 6 20.27 8.92 1.06
N ASN A 7 19.08 9.32 1.50
CA ASN A 7 18.67 9.26 2.88
C ASN A 7 17.94 7.94 3.14
N PHE A 8 17.94 7.50 4.39
CA PHE A 8 17.15 6.35 4.84
C PHE A 8 15.66 6.52 4.51
N SER A 9 15.15 7.76 4.49
CA SER A 9 13.79 8.07 4.08
C SER A 9 13.51 7.78 2.60
N THR A 10 14.43 8.12 1.70
CA THR A 10 14.29 7.86 0.26
C THR A 10 14.36 6.35 -0.03
N LEU A 11 15.25 5.64 0.66
CA LEU A 11 15.33 4.17 0.57
C LEU A 11 14.08 3.50 1.13
N GLN A 12 13.56 3.96 2.27
CA GLN A 12 12.34 3.42 2.84
C GLN A 12 11.14 3.67 1.92
N ALA A 13 11.00 4.88 1.37
CA ALA A 13 9.91 5.22 0.45
C ALA A 13 9.98 4.38 -0.83
N ALA A 14 11.17 4.15 -1.40
CA ALA A 14 11.33 3.32 -2.58
C ALA A 14 10.92 1.86 -2.33
N VAL A 15 11.30 1.31 -1.16
CA VAL A 15 10.92 -0.05 -0.76
C VAL A 15 9.41 -0.15 -0.48
N GLU A 16 8.81 0.86 0.15
CA GLU A 16 7.36 0.89 0.40
C GLU A 16 6.58 0.92 -0.92
N VAL A 17 6.95 1.79 -1.87
CA VAL A 17 6.30 1.83 -3.20
C VAL A 17 6.45 0.50 -3.94
N ALA A 18 7.65 -0.08 -3.96
CA ALA A 18 7.89 -1.37 -4.61
C ALA A 18 7.09 -2.50 -3.95
N ALA A 19 7.02 -2.53 -2.62
CA ALA A 19 6.25 -3.51 -1.87
C ALA A 19 4.74 -3.37 -2.11
N THR A 20 4.20 -2.15 -2.05
CA THR A 20 2.78 -1.88 -2.30
C THR A 20 2.38 -2.31 -3.72
N LEU A 21 3.20 -2.01 -4.73
CA LEU A 21 2.96 -2.45 -6.11
C LEU A 21 3.00 -3.97 -6.25
N ALA A 22 4.00 -4.63 -5.66
CA ALA A 22 4.12 -6.08 -5.70
C ALA A 22 2.92 -6.77 -5.03
N PHE A 23 2.46 -6.25 -3.89
CA PHE A 23 1.29 -6.77 -3.18
C PHE A 23 -0.03 -6.47 -3.91
N ALA A 24 -0.19 -5.29 -4.48
CA ALA A 24 -1.37 -4.94 -5.28
C ALA A 24 -1.51 -5.87 -6.50
N LEU A 25 -0.42 -6.11 -7.22
CA LEU A 25 -0.38 -7.04 -8.35
C LEU A 25 -0.68 -8.49 -7.93
N SER A 26 -0.14 -8.92 -6.78
CA SER A 26 -0.42 -10.24 -6.23
C SER A 26 -1.91 -10.41 -5.89
N GLY A 27 -2.52 -9.41 -5.24
CA GLY A 27 -3.95 -9.40 -4.91
C GLY A 27 -4.85 -9.33 -6.15
N LEU A 28 -4.47 -8.52 -7.15
CA LEU A 28 -5.15 -8.44 -8.43
C LEU A 28 -5.14 -9.80 -9.16
N LEU A 29 -3.97 -10.43 -9.25
CA LEU A 29 -3.82 -11.75 -9.88
C LEU A 29 -4.58 -12.84 -9.11
N ALA A 30 -4.54 -12.81 -7.78
CA ALA A 30 -5.28 -13.75 -6.94
C ALA A 30 -6.81 -13.60 -7.13
N GLY A 31 -7.30 -12.36 -7.22
CA GLY A 31 -8.70 -12.07 -7.51
C GLY A 31 -9.11 -12.44 -8.93
N ALA A 32 -8.22 -12.23 -9.91
CA ALA A 32 -8.47 -12.54 -11.31
C ALA A 32 -8.57 -14.05 -11.53
N ARG A 33 -7.73 -14.83 -10.83
CA ARG A 33 -7.81 -16.31 -10.82
C ARG A 33 -9.11 -16.84 -10.20
N LYS A 34 -9.74 -16.06 -9.32
CA LYS A 34 -11.02 -16.38 -8.68
C LYS A 34 -12.23 -15.87 -9.46
N GLN A 35 -12.04 -15.28 -10.65
CA GLN A 35 -13.12 -14.69 -11.48
C GLN A 35 -13.97 -13.70 -10.66
N LEU A 36 -13.32 -12.93 -9.77
CA LEU A 36 -14.00 -11.89 -9.02
C LEU A 36 -14.34 -10.71 -9.94
N ASP A 37 -15.51 -10.11 -9.68
CA ASP A 37 -15.96 -8.92 -10.37
C ASP A 37 -15.04 -7.72 -10.06
N ALA A 38 -15.10 -6.65 -10.86
CA ALA A 38 -14.17 -5.51 -10.76
C ALA A 38 -14.07 -4.94 -9.32
N VAL A 39 -15.20 -4.88 -8.61
CA VAL A 39 -15.25 -4.45 -7.21
C VAL A 39 -14.50 -5.41 -6.27
N GLY A 40 -14.69 -6.72 -6.44
CA GLY A 40 -13.98 -7.73 -5.65
C GLY A 40 -12.48 -7.74 -5.93
N LEU A 41 -12.10 -7.47 -7.18
CA LEU A 41 -10.71 -7.30 -7.59
C LEU A 41 -10.05 -6.10 -6.88
N CYS A 42 -10.73 -4.96 -6.85
CA CYS A 42 -10.26 -3.75 -6.15
C CYS A 42 -10.15 -3.97 -4.65
N VAL A 43 -11.11 -4.65 -4.03
CA VAL A 43 -11.08 -4.95 -2.58
C VAL A 43 -9.93 -5.88 -2.22
N VAL A 44 -9.71 -6.97 -2.99
CA VAL A 44 -8.61 -7.91 -2.71
C VAL A 44 -7.25 -7.28 -2.98
N ALA A 45 -7.11 -6.51 -4.06
CA ALA A 45 -5.88 -5.77 -4.36
C ALA A 45 -5.57 -4.72 -3.29
N GLY A 46 -6.58 -3.94 -2.86
CA GLY A 46 -6.44 -2.96 -1.78
C GLY A 46 -6.10 -3.63 -0.45
N LEU A 47 -6.81 -4.70 -0.07
CA LEU A 47 -6.53 -5.42 1.17
C LEU A 47 -5.12 -6.02 1.18
N SER A 48 -4.63 -6.55 0.05
CA SER A 48 -3.24 -7.02 -0.05
C SER A 48 -2.22 -5.88 0.01
N ALA A 49 -2.47 -4.77 -0.67
CA ALA A 49 -1.56 -3.62 -0.72
C ALA A 49 -1.43 -2.92 0.63
N PHE A 50 -2.54 -2.75 1.35
CA PHE A 50 -2.59 -1.99 2.60
C PHE A 50 -2.60 -2.84 3.86
N GLY A 51 -3.02 -4.11 3.75
CA GLY A 51 -3.04 -5.04 4.88
C GLY A 51 -1.64 -5.25 5.45
N GLY A 52 -0.62 -5.39 4.61
CA GLY A 52 0.77 -5.60 5.06
C GLY A 52 1.36 -4.41 5.83
N GLY A 53 1.20 -3.19 5.29
CA GLY A 53 1.68 -1.96 5.93
C GLY A 53 0.92 -1.63 7.22
N THR A 54 -0.40 -1.79 7.19
CA THR A 54 -1.26 -1.58 8.38
C THR A 54 -0.93 -2.59 9.48
N LEU A 55 -0.73 -3.87 9.13
CA LEU A 55 -0.35 -4.89 10.10
C LEU A 55 1.03 -4.64 10.70
N ARG A 56 2.00 -4.17 9.89
CA ARG A 56 3.32 -3.75 10.37
C ARG A 56 3.21 -2.59 11.36
N ASP A 57 2.44 -1.56 11.05
CA ASP A 57 2.30 -0.38 11.90
C ASP A 57 1.56 -0.69 13.21
N VAL A 58 0.61 -1.64 13.19
CA VAL A 58 -0.04 -2.18 14.39
C VAL A 58 0.96 -2.98 15.25
N LEU A 59 1.77 -3.85 14.63
CA LEU A 59 2.78 -4.66 15.34
C LEU A 59 3.91 -3.83 15.94
N LEU A 60 4.25 -2.69 15.33
CA LEU A 60 5.26 -1.76 15.81
C LEU A 60 4.71 -0.68 16.76
N ASP A 61 3.42 -0.75 17.10
CA ASP A 61 2.66 0.23 17.92
C ASP A 61 2.94 1.69 17.50
N ARG A 62 3.09 1.91 16.19
CA ARG A 62 3.38 3.22 15.63
C ARG A 62 2.06 3.96 15.45
N ARG A 63 1.81 4.92 16.35
CA ARG A 63 0.61 5.76 16.35
C ARG A 63 1.01 7.20 16.03
N PRO A 64 0.33 7.89 15.09
CA PRO A 64 -0.86 7.45 14.35
C PRO A 64 -0.55 6.51 13.16
N PHE A 65 -1.54 5.73 12.72
CA PHE A 65 -1.40 4.83 11.57
C PHE A 65 -1.21 5.62 10.27
N PHE A 66 -0.36 5.14 9.34
CA PHE A 66 -0.01 5.85 8.10
C PHE A 66 -1.22 6.30 7.26
N TRP A 67 -2.31 5.52 7.27
CA TRP A 67 -3.56 5.81 6.58
C TRP A 67 -4.42 6.92 7.23
N VAL A 68 -4.27 7.12 8.54
CA VAL A 68 -4.92 8.22 9.28
C VAL A 68 -4.12 9.51 9.09
N GLU A 69 -2.81 9.40 8.92
CA GLU A 69 -1.93 10.54 8.66
C GLU A 69 -1.99 11.02 7.21
N HIS A 70 -2.27 10.13 6.25
CA HIS A 70 -2.39 10.42 4.81
C HIS A 70 -3.76 10.02 4.25
N ALA A 71 -4.80 10.77 4.64
CA ALA A 71 -6.17 10.59 4.17
C ALA A 71 -6.34 10.71 2.63
N ASP A 72 -5.35 11.28 1.93
CA ASP A 72 -5.36 11.45 0.47
C ASP A 72 -5.31 10.11 -0.29
N TRP A 73 -4.70 9.08 0.29
CA TRP A 73 -4.67 7.72 -0.29
C TRP A 73 -6.06 7.07 -0.31
N LEU A 74 -6.96 7.51 0.56
CA LEU A 74 -8.34 7.00 0.68
C LEU A 74 -9.21 7.56 -0.44
N TRP A 75 -8.96 8.82 -0.79
CA TRP A 75 -9.59 9.47 -1.93
C TRP A 75 -9.08 8.94 -3.27
N ALA A 76 -7.78 8.64 -3.40
CA ALA A 76 -7.22 8.05 -4.62
C ALA A 76 -7.68 6.60 -4.87
N LEU A 77 -8.19 5.91 -3.85
CA LEU A 77 -8.73 4.56 -3.95
C LEU A 77 -10.25 4.53 -4.14
N LEU A 78 -10.94 5.61 -3.75
CA LEU A 78 -12.39 5.78 -3.90
C LEU A 78 -12.81 6.57 -5.15
N GLY A 79 -11.89 7.36 -5.73
CA GLY A 79 -12.08 8.07 -7.01
C GLY A 79 -11.56 7.27 -8.19
#